data_AF-A0A948FCQ7-F1
#
_entry.id   AF-A0A948FCQ7-F1
#
_cell.length_a   1.000
_cell.length_b   1.000
_cell.length_c   1.000
_cell.angle_alpha   90.00
_cell.angle_beta   90.00
_cell.angle_gamma   90.00
#
_symmetry.space_group_name_H-M   'P 1'
#
loop_
_entity.id
_entity.type
_entity.pdbx_description
1 polymer ?
#
loop_
_entity_poly.entity_id
_entity_poly.type
_entity_poly.pdbx_seq_one_letter_code
_entity_poly.pdbx_strand_id
1 'polypeptide(L)'
;MVVSVCVMAVGLLGATIASAGTRVFVSPKLNFTLDDLQCDDTVFGTSCVDTANPLVDLDFFKDSYTHYAIDSAYGYDVRDFDPAVAMYPRPRDGVFAEGYIAEITDTSGTVIGVHAKNDETPGYLTGMLKGEVMAGLGGLDVKAGTEHYVVMDHICNAPWMPPLIEVLKDPLTGELLNLGDYTTRMKDDGKILYQWGNFKKRPTQLRLYKQIPLPEEWKQAGANYQVKSAKLTVTHRITTSPNDQLRPEDFENEWATGLKPRYTVDAAGRWLSAVDAFEGDGDFIPAGTVLKDPAMADLTARSIDLWYGYTNAWYTSLDRDPFGGDNPRFRLKSSKFGQDIPGVEIPWYTAGSLTTSTIDVLAWGYRDPVTKEVDPNAPSPLAVSSGWFDLNDLDPLNPSDIIKDGLSYEGCPLTQDFDLMVYIKGEYSGTEIFDAQLVVEWEDPAYPGDDPPPGETEPDVITVTEAEYKSSRSVLKVVALSDAGEIANLSVTYGTLVRDMLYDPVKDEFYVTIPGVPYLDTVTVTSDLGSSITFPVSYK
;
A
#
# COMPACT_ATOMS: atom_id res chain seq x y z
N MET A 1 20.05 -76.79 -30.55
CA MET A 1 19.48 -76.44 -29.23
C MET A 1 20.63 -75.92 -28.39
N VAL A 2 20.39 -74.86 -27.60
CA VAL A 2 21.35 -73.98 -26.90
C VAL A 2 21.96 -72.88 -27.77
N VAL A 3 21.37 -71.69 -27.67
CA VAL A 3 21.93 -70.39 -28.06
C VAL A 3 22.12 -69.59 -26.77
N SER A 4 23.35 -69.14 -26.52
CA SER A 4 23.73 -68.26 -25.42
C SER A 4 23.02 -66.92 -25.49
N VAL A 5 22.44 -66.47 -24.38
CA VAL A 5 21.92 -65.12 -24.20
C VAL A 5 22.95 -64.29 -23.42
N CYS A 6 23.51 -63.27 -24.07
CA CYS A 6 24.26 -62.21 -23.42
C CYS A 6 23.32 -61.35 -22.56
N VAL A 7 23.65 -61.20 -21.29
CA VAL A 7 23.01 -60.22 -20.39
C VAL A 7 23.78 -58.92 -20.52
N MET A 8 23.14 -57.87 -21.07
CA MET A 8 23.65 -56.50 -20.98
C MET A 8 23.39 -55.97 -19.57
N ALA A 9 24.45 -55.52 -18.91
CA ALA A 9 24.36 -54.73 -17.70
C ALA A 9 23.87 -53.32 -18.05
N VAL A 10 22.66 -52.97 -17.62
CA VAL A 10 22.18 -51.59 -17.62
C VAL A 10 22.81 -50.91 -16.40
N GLY A 11 23.78 -50.03 -16.65
CA GLY A 11 24.31 -49.14 -15.62
C GLY A 11 23.22 -48.14 -15.22
N LEU A 12 22.74 -48.22 -13.98
CA LEU A 12 22.05 -47.09 -13.35
C LEU A 12 23.08 -45.98 -13.14
N LEU A 13 23.11 -45.01 -14.06
CA LEU A 13 23.57 -43.67 -13.76
C LEU A 13 22.54 -43.07 -12.81
N GLY A 14 22.86 -43.05 -11.52
CA GLY A 14 22.16 -42.20 -10.57
C GLY A 14 22.37 -40.76 -11.00
N ALA A 15 21.37 -40.15 -11.61
CA ALA A 15 21.29 -38.71 -11.70
C ALA A 15 21.19 -38.19 -10.27
N THR A 16 22.31 -37.69 -9.74
CA THR A 16 22.27 -36.77 -8.63
C THR A 16 21.42 -35.59 -9.10
N ILE A 17 20.22 -35.46 -8.55
CA ILE A 17 19.45 -34.22 -8.67
C ILE A 17 20.37 -33.18 -8.02
N ALA A 18 21.06 -32.39 -8.83
CA ALA A 18 21.74 -31.21 -8.33
C ALA A 18 20.65 -30.35 -7.69
N SER A 19 20.83 -29.98 -6.43
CA SER A 19 20.02 -28.93 -5.82
C SER A 19 20.08 -27.73 -6.77
N ALA A 20 18.92 -27.20 -7.18
CA ALA A 20 18.91 -25.92 -7.87
C ALA A 20 19.57 -24.90 -6.95
N GLY A 21 20.52 -24.13 -7.49
CA GLY A 21 21.20 -23.08 -6.75
C GLY A 21 20.33 -21.84 -6.65
N THR A 22 20.42 -21.13 -5.53
CA THR A 22 19.73 -19.84 -5.36
C THR A 22 20.59 -18.73 -5.92
N ARG A 23 20.00 -17.86 -6.74
CA ARG A 23 20.63 -16.64 -7.25
C ARG A 23 19.99 -15.43 -6.59
N VAL A 24 20.80 -14.41 -6.35
CA VAL A 24 20.36 -13.15 -5.73
C VAL A 24 20.75 -11.99 -6.64
N PHE A 25 19.79 -11.12 -6.91
CA PHE A 25 20.01 -9.87 -7.63
C PHE A 25 19.55 -8.70 -6.78
N VAL A 26 20.44 -7.72 -6.65
CA VAL A 26 20.17 -6.45 -5.98
C VAL A 26 20.33 -5.37 -7.04
N SER A 27 19.24 -4.68 -7.37
CA SER A 27 19.30 -3.56 -8.30
C SER A 27 20.16 -2.44 -7.71
N PRO A 28 20.74 -1.56 -8.56
CA PRO A 28 21.21 -0.28 -8.08
C PRO A 28 20.09 0.43 -7.31
N LYS A 29 20.48 1.22 -6.32
CA LYS A 29 19.58 2.14 -5.64
C LYS A 29 19.37 3.36 -6.55
N LEU A 30 18.14 3.55 -7.03
CA LEU A 30 17.84 4.54 -8.05
C LEU A 30 17.11 5.73 -7.43
N ASN A 31 17.76 6.90 -7.43
CA ASN A 31 17.16 8.14 -6.93
C ASN A 31 16.10 8.66 -7.89
N PHE A 32 15.00 9.18 -7.38
CA PHE A 32 14.00 9.89 -8.18
C PHE A 32 14.53 11.29 -8.60
N THR A 33 14.26 11.69 -9.84
CA THR A 33 14.66 12.97 -10.44
C THR A 33 13.51 13.56 -11.26
N LEU A 34 13.69 14.76 -11.84
CA LEU A 34 12.70 15.34 -12.74
C LEU A 34 12.46 14.49 -14.00
N ASP A 35 13.43 13.67 -14.42
CA ASP A 35 13.31 12.82 -15.61
C ASP A 35 12.31 11.68 -15.43
N ASP A 36 11.99 11.34 -14.18
CA ASP A 36 11.04 10.28 -13.84
C ASP A 36 9.59 10.77 -13.84
N LEU A 37 9.33 12.07 -14.00
CA LEU A 37 7.97 12.58 -14.04
C LEU A 37 7.24 12.05 -15.28
N GLN A 38 6.10 11.39 -15.11
CA GLN A 38 5.21 11.02 -16.21
C GLN A 38 4.09 12.04 -16.30
N CYS A 39 3.87 12.56 -17.51
CA CYS A 39 2.84 13.57 -17.78
C CYS A 39 1.84 13.15 -18.85
N ASP A 40 2.12 12.07 -19.56
CA ASP A 40 1.23 11.38 -20.49
C ASP A 40 1.83 9.99 -20.75
N ASP A 41 1.11 9.09 -21.42
CA ASP A 41 1.51 7.68 -21.63
C ASP A 41 2.88 7.55 -22.31
N THR A 42 3.25 8.54 -23.13
CA THR A 42 4.51 8.57 -23.88
C THR A 42 5.38 9.78 -23.55
N VAL A 43 5.00 10.58 -22.55
CA VAL A 43 5.71 11.83 -22.27
C VAL A 43 6.19 11.89 -20.83
N PHE A 44 7.52 11.94 -20.73
CA PHE A 44 8.26 11.88 -19.47
C PHE A 44 9.21 13.07 -19.32
N GLY A 45 9.68 13.22 -18.08
CA GLY A 45 10.75 14.11 -17.71
C GLY A 45 10.40 15.59 -17.79
N THR A 46 11.42 16.42 -18.04
CA THR A 46 11.29 17.88 -18.03
C THR A 46 10.43 18.45 -19.16
N SER A 47 9.93 17.62 -20.08
CA SER A 47 9.12 18.05 -21.23
C SER A 47 7.73 18.56 -20.86
N CYS A 48 7.29 18.32 -19.63
CA CYS A 48 6.03 18.82 -19.06
C CYS A 48 6.23 19.74 -17.86
N VAL A 49 7.46 20.23 -17.67
CA VAL A 49 7.85 21.02 -16.50
C VAL A 49 8.16 22.45 -16.93
N ASP A 50 7.63 23.44 -16.22
CA ASP A 50 7.91 24.87 -16.48
C ASP A 50 9.30 25.27 -15.95
N THR A 51 10.33 24.71 -16.58
CA THR A 51 11.73 25.00 -16.25
C THR A 51 12.12 26.45 -16.52
N ALA A 52 11.31 27.20 -17.29
CA ALA A 52 11.54 28.61 -17.57
C ALA A 52 11.11 29.52 -16.40
N ASN A 53 10.17 29.07 -15.56
CA ASN A 53 9.64 29.84 -14.43
C ASN A 53 9.78 29.06 -13.11
N PRO A 54 11.02 28.89 -12.58
CA PRO A 54 11.24 28.27 -11.29
C PRO A 54 10.56 29.07 -10.16
N LEU A 55 9.95 28.36 -9.23
CA LEU A 55 9.23 28.91 -8.10
C LEU A 55 9.97 28.59 -6.81
N VAL A 56 10.24 29.62 -6.01
CA VAL A 56 10.73 29.50 -4.64
C VAL A 56 9.82 30.35 -3.77
N ASP A 57 8.90 29.69 -3.07
CA ASP A 57 7.91 30.35 -2.22
C ASP A 57 7.82 29.60 -0.88
N LEU A 58 8.54 30.13 0.12
CA LEU A 58 8.58 29.59 1.48
C LEU A 58 7.21 29.59 2.17
N ASP A 59 6.31 30.49 1.76
CA ASP A 59 4.98 30.59 2.36
C ASP A 59 3.99 29.62 1.72
N PHE A 60 4.13 29.35 0.42
CA PHE A 60 3.29 28.39 -0.30
C PHE A 60 3.77 26.94 -0.14
N PHE A 61 5.06 26.68 -0.40
CA PHE A 61 5.62 25.32 -0.36
C PHE A 61 6.02 24.87 1.05
N LYS A 62 6.25 25.81 1.97
CA LYS A 62 6.76 25.53 3.33
C LYS A 62 8.13 24.84 3.37
N ASP A 63 8.88 24.95 2.29
CA ASP A 63 10.23 24.42 2.14
C ASP A 63 11.13 25.41 1.36
N SER A 64 12.40 25.06 1.20
CA SER A 64 13.40 25.86 0.45
C SER A 64 13.74 25.30 -0.93
N TYR A 65 12.97 24.36 -1.46
CA TYR A 65 13.26 23.74 -2.75
C TYR A 65 12.84 24.64 -3.91
N THR A 66 13.54 24.51 -5.03
CA THR A 66 13.17 25.16 -6.29
C THR A 66 12.14 24.29 -6.99
N HIS A 67 10.89 24.73 -6.96
CA HIS A 67 9.76 24.04 -7.56
C HIS A 67 9.53 24.45 -9.00
N TYR A 68 8.95 23.54 -9.76
CA TYR A 68 8.50 23.77 -11.12
C TYR A 68 7.07 23.29 -11.27
N ALA A 69 6.25 24.09 -11.94
CA ALA A 69 4.87 23.73 -12.25
C ALA A 69 4.82 22.67 -13.36
N ILE A 70 3.80 21.81 -13.32
CA ILE A 70 3.64 20.65 -14.20
C ILE A 70 2.42 20.84 -15.12
N ASP A 71 2.56 20.47 -16.39
CA ASP A 71 1.51 20.34 -17.41
C ASP A 71 1.33 18.85 -17.75
N SER A 72 0.27 18.20 -17.24
CA SER A 72 0.03 16.75 -17.44
C SER A 72 -1.40 16.40 -17.83
N ALA A 73 -1.55 15.29 -18.55
CA ALA A 73 -2.83 14.71 -18.95
C ALA A 73 -3.57 13.97 -17.82
N TYR A 74 -3.13 14.15 -16.58
CA TYR A 74 -3.70 13.51 -15.39
C TYR A 74 -4.48 14.48 -14.50
N GLY A 75 -4.50 15.77 -14.86
CA GLY A 75 -5.34 16.78 -14.22
C GLY A 75 -6.80 16.65 -14.59
N TYR A 76 -7.68 17.13 -13.73
CA TYR A 76 -9.12 17.21 -14.00
C TYR A 76 -9.65 18.59 -13.67
N ASP A 77 -10.49 19.13 -14.55
CA ASP A 77 -11.22 20.35 -14.25
C ASP A 77 -12.42 20.07 -13.37
N VAL A 78 -12.60 20.97 -12.40
CA VAL A 78 -13.72 20.96 -11.48
C VAL A 78 -14.62 22.16 -11.80
N ARG A 79 -15.88 21.87 -12.16
CA ARG A 79 -16.90 22.91 -12.38
C ARG A 79 -18.24 22.54 -11.77
N ASP A 80 -18.75 23.45 -10.93
CA ASP A 80 -20.05 23.32 -10.26
C ASP A 80 -21.19 23.00 -11.24
N PHE A 81 -21.96 21.96 -10.90
CA PHE A 81 -23.14 21.48 -11.63
C PHE A 81 -22.92 21.04 -13.09
N ASP A 82 -21.67 20.89 -13.54
CA ASP A 82 -21.34 20.55 -14.93
C ASP A 82 -20.54 19.24 -15.01
N PRO A 83 -21.21 18.07 -15.07
CA PRO A 83 -20.52 16.78 -15.13
C PRO A 83 -19.75 16.58 -16.45
N ALA A 84 -20.01 17.37 -17.49
CA ALA A 84 -19.31 17.25 -18.77
C ALA A 84 -17.86 17.75 -18.68
N VAL A 85 -17.58 18.70 -17.77
CA VAL A 85 -16.23 19.24 -17.53
C VAL A 85 -15.38 18.29 -16.69
N ALA A 86 -15.96 17.65 -15.68
CA ALA A 86 -15.23 16.74 -14.80
C ALA A 86 -15.01 15.34 -15.40
N MET A 87 -15.60 15.04 -16.55
CA MET A 87 -15.58 13.71 -17.15
C MET A 87 -14.21 13.36 -17.75
N TYR A 88 -13.56 14.33 -18.39
CA TYR A 88 -12.30 14.15 -19.12
C TYR A 88 -11.13 14.82 -18.39
N PRO A 89 -9.92 14.25 -18.49
CA PRO A 89 -8.75 14.92 -17.99
C PRO A 89 -8.48 16.21 -18.78
N ARG A 90 -7.77 17.15 -18.15
CA ARG A 90 -7.26 18.34 -18.83
C ARG A 90 -6.30 17.90 -19.94
N PRO A 91 -6.40 18.48 -21.14
CA PRO A 91 -5.41 18.25 -22.17
C PRO A 91 -4.11 18.92 -21.77
N ARG A 92 -3.00 18.38 -22.26
CA ARG A 92 -1.74 19.11 -22.25
C ARG A 92 -1.79 20.28 -23.20
N ASP A 93 -1.85 21.49 -22.66
CA ASP A 93 -2.07 22.72 -23.42
C ASP A 93 -0.99 23.80 -23.15
N GLY A 94 0.06 23.45 -22.39
CA GLY A 94 1.11 24.37 -21.97
C GLY A 94 0.71 25.26 -20.79
N VAL A 95 -0.42 24.99 -20.14
CA VAL A 95 -0.80 25.58 -18.86
C VAL A 95 -0.40 24.62 -17.75
N PHE A 96 0.59 25.03 -16.94
CA PHE A 96 1.17 24.19 -15.90
C PHE A 96 0.36 24.29 -14.59
N ALA A 97 -0.74 23.56 -14.49
CA ALA A 97 -1.71 23.66 -13.39
C ALA A 97 -1.98 22.34 -12.66
N GLU A 98 -1.15 21.32 -12.88
CA GLU A 98 -1.38 19.97 -12.37
C GLU A 98 -0.69 19.71 -11.03
N GLY A 99 0.21 20.60 -10.63
CA GLY A 99 0.96 20.49 -9.39
C GLY A 99 2.40 20.95 -9.61
N TYR A 100 3.25 20.57 -8.66
CA TYR A 100 4.60 21.06 -8.55
C TYR A 100 5.56 19.92 -8.22
N ILE A 101 6.77 20.00 -8.77
CA ILE A 101 7.88 19.09 -8.47
C ILE A 101 9.17 19.87 -8.26
N ALA A 102 10.00 19.40 -7.34
CA ALA A 102 11.35 19.93 -7.11
C ALA A 102 12.35 18.77 -6.95
N GLU A 103 13.61 19.01 -7.30
CA GLU A 103 14.70 18.09 -6.94
C GLU A 103 15.22 18.39 -5.54
N ILE A 104 15.44 17.33 -4.77
CA ILE A 104 16.11 17.38 -3.48
C ILE A 104 17.58 17.12 -3.74
N THR A 105 18.45 18.04 -3.30
CA THR A 105 19.90 17.91 -3.45
C THR A 105 20.58 17.78 -2.11
N ASP A 106 21.65 16.98 -2.06
CA ASP A 106 22.52 16.92 -0.90
C ASP A 106 23.45 18.16 -0.82
N THR A 107 24.30 18.21 0.20
CA THR A 107 25.26 19.32 0.38
C THR A 107 26.28 19.47 -0.76
N SER A 108 26.44 18.45 -1.61
CA SER A 108 27.33 18.47 -2.78
C SER A 108 26.63 18.93 -4.06
N GLY A 109 25.30 19.14 -4.02
CA GLY A 109 24.48 19.46 -5.18
C GLY A 109 24.06 18.22 -5.98
N THR A 110 24.25 17.02 -5.45
CA THR A 110 23.81 15.77 -6.08
C THR A 110 22.32 15.56 -5.82
N VAL A 111 21.54 15.21 -6.85
CA VAL A 111 20.10 14.91 -6.71
C VAL A 111 19.93 13.57 -5.99
N ILE A 112 19.19 13.60 -4.89
CA ILE A 112 18.93 12.45 -4.01
C ILE A 112 17.45 12.07 -3.93
N GLY A 113 16.58 12.80 -4.61
CA GLY A 113 15.14 12.58 -4.61
C GLY A 113 14.36 13.72 -5.21
N VAL A 114 13.04 13.64 -5.10
CA VAL A 114 12.10 14.68 -5.51
C VAL A 114 11.15 15.03 -4.38
N HIS A 115 10.71 16.29 -4.37
CA HIS A 115 9.55 16.73 -3.62
C HIS A 115 8.40 16.95 -4.59
N ALA A 116 7.29 16.24 -4.40
CA ALA A 116 6.11 16.29 -5.25
C ALA A 116 4.92 16.84 -4.45
N LYS A 117 4.23 17.83 -5.00
CA LYS A 117 3.08 18.48 -4.36
C LYS A 117 1.96 18.65 -5.37
N ASN A 118 0.78 18.11 -5.05
CA ASN A 118 -0.42 18.34 -5.86
C ASN A 118 -0.95 19.76 -5.65
N ASP A 119 -1.65 20.26 -6.66
CA ASP A 119 -2.50 21.44 -6.48
C ASP A 119 -3.69 21.11 -5.57
N GLU A 120 -4.21 22.11 -4.88
CA GLU A 120 -5.37 21.90 -3.99
C GLU A 120 -6.60 21.53 -4.83
N THR A 121 -7.31 20.47 -4.44
CA THR A 121 -8.50 20.04 -5.17
C THR A 121 -9.62 21.08 -4.98
N PRO A 122 -10.11 21.74 -6.04
CA PRO A 122 -11.16 22.73 -5.89
C PRO A 122 -12.43 22.10 -5.30
N GLY A 123 -13.00 22.74 -4.29
CA GLY A 123 -14.29 22.35 -3.72
C GLY A 123 -15.46 22.63 -4.67
N TYR A 124 -16.52 21.82 -4.58
CA TYR A 124 -17.79 22.08 -5.28
C TYR A 124 -18.81 22.77 -4.35
N LEU A 125 -19.61 23.70 -4.89
CA LEU A 125 -20.96 23.97 -4.38
C LEU A 125 -21.91 22.91 -4.96
N THR A 126 -22.57 22.16 -4.09
CA THR A 126 -23.20 20.84 -4.35
C THR A 126 -24.13 20.76 -5.57
N GLY A 127 -23.90 19.81 -6.51
CA GLY A 127 -24.76 19.45 -7.65
C GLY A 127 -25.34 18.02 -7.59
N MET A 128 -25.43 17.30 -8.73
CA MET A 128 -25.99 15.93 -8.79
C MET A 128 -25.24 14.91 -7.91
N LEU A 129 -25.96 14.25 -7.00
CA LEU A 129 -25.40 13.38 -5.95
C LEU A 129 -25.04 11.96 -6.42
N LYS A 130 -23.88 11.79 -7.06
CA LYS A 130 -23.35 10.49 -7.56
C LYS A 130 -21.84 10.29 -7.33
N GLY A 131 -21.23 11.11 -6.48
CA GLY A 131 -19.79 11.14 -6.24
C GLY A 131 -19.27 9.99 -5.40
N GLU A 132 -18.00 9.65 -5.62
CA GLU A 132 -17.26 8.66 -4.84
C GLU A 132 -16.02 9.28 -4.17
N VAL A 133 -15.67 10.54 -4.44
CA VAL A 133 -14.51 11.24 -3.84
C VAL A 133 -14.93 12.67 -3.56
N MET A 134 -14.33 13.33 -2.55
CA MET A 134 -14.40 14.76 -2.28
C MET A 134 -13.17 15.33 -1.60
N ALA A 135 -13.09 16.67 -1.58
CA ALA A 135 -12.16 17.38 -0.71
C ALA A 135 -12.57 17.16 0.75
N GLY A 136 -11.64 16.63 1.53
CA GLY A 136 -11.71 16.42 2.96
C GLY A 136 -11.05 17.57 3.72
N LEU A 137 -11.03 17.45 5.04
CA LEU A 137 -10.39 18.44 5.89
C LEU A 137 -8.88 18.53 5.63
N GLY A 138 -8.41 19.77 5.51
CA GLY A 138 -7.05 20.08 5.06
C GLY A 138 -6.86 20.07 3.55
N GLY A 139 -7.88 19.77 2.72
CA GLY A 139 -7.73 19.74 1.25
C GLY A 139 -7.25 18.40 0.69
N LEU A 140 -7.14 17.36 1.53
CA LEU A 140 -6.90 15.98 1.08
C LEU A 140 -8.10 15.40 0.35
N ASP A 141 -7.89 14.36 -0.45
CA ASP A 141 -8.97 13.58 -1.01
C ASP A 141 -9.51 12.56 -0.01
N VAL A 142 -10.83 12.40 -0.02
CA VAL A 142 -11.54 11.48 0.87
C VAL A 142 -12.73 10.91 0.10
N LYS A 143 -13.01 9.62 0.23
CA LYS A 143 -14.10 9.00 -0.51
C LYS A 143 -15.47 9.56 -0.09
N ALA A 144 -16.26 10.06 -1.04
CA ALA A 144 -17.58 10.65 -0.81
C ALA A 144 -18.74 9.65 -0.88
N GLY A 145 -18.47 8.39 -0.54
CA GLY A 145 -19.50 7.36 -0.44
C GLY A 145 -19.13 6.27 0.56
N THR A 146 -20.08 5.86 1.39
CA THR A 146 -19.89 4.87 2.47
C THR A 146 -20.88 3.71 2.35
N GLU A 147 -20.46 2.51 2.76
CA GLU A 147 -21.32 1.33 2.89
C GLU A 147 -21.90 1.19 4.31
N HIS A 148 -21.59 2.13 5.20
CA HIS A 148 -21.86 2.03 6.63
C HIS A 148 -23.04 2.91 7.03
N TYR A 149 -24.10 2.26 7.51
CA TYR A 149 -25.31 2.96 7.95
C TYR A 149 -25.02 3.85 9.16
N VAL A 150 -24.11 3.45 10.07
CA VAL A 150 -23.77 4.26 11.24
C VAL A 150 -23.11 5.59 10.87
N VAL A 151 -22.26 5.60 9.82
CA VAL A 151 -21.69 6.84 9.27
C VAL A 151 -22.80 7.74 8.76
N MET A 152 -23.70 7.19 7.96
CA MET A 152 -24.83 7.95 7.43
C MET A 152 -25.80 8.39 8.52
N ASP A 153 -26.07 7.59 9.54
CA ASP A 153 -26.92 7.95 10.66
C ASP A 153 -26.31 9.14 11.42
N HIS A 154 -24.99 9.11 11.67
CA HIS A 154 -24.30 10.22 12.34
C HIS A 154 -24.34 11.50 11.50
N ILE A 155 -24.07 11.41 10.19
CA ILE A 155 -24.18 12.56 9.27
C ILE A 155 -25.63 13.05 9.21
N CYS A 156 -26.62 12.15 9.05
CA CYS A 156 -28.03 12.50 8.92
C CYS A 156 -28.68 13.01 10.21
N ASN A 157 -28.17 12.61 11.38
CA ASN A 157 -28.72 12.98 12.70
C ASN A 157 -27.82 13.95 13.49
N ALA A 158 -26.75 14.47 12.90
CA ALA A 158 -25.91 15.46 13.56
C ALA A 158 -26.78 16.66 14.00
N PRO A 159 -26.71 17.11 15.27
CA PRO A 159 -27.61 18.15 15.79
C PRO A 159 -27.57 19.49 15.02
N TRP A 160 -26.47 19.74 14.31
CA TRP A 160 -26.23 20.92 13.49
C TRP A 160 -26.58 20.73 12.01
N MET A 161 -26.85 19.51 11.56
CA MET A 161 -27.25 19.24 10.17
C MET A 161 -28.78 19.20 10.06
N PRO A 162 -29.36 19.81 9.01
CA PRO A 162 -30.75 19.56 8.67
C PRO A 162 -30.94 18.08 8.31
N PRO A 163 -32.14 17.49 8.50
CA PRO A 163 -32.41 16.12 8.09
C PRO A 163 -32.11 15.93 6.61
N LEU A 164 -31.16 15.04 6.29
CA LEU A 164 -30.78 14.77 4.91
C LEU A 164 -31.84 13.92 4.22
N ILE A 165 -32.17 14.27 2.97
CA ILE A 165 -33.21 13.63 2.15
C ILE A 165 -32.56 12.73 1.10
N GLU A 166 -32.96 11.46 1.01
CA GLU A 166 -32.50 10.61 -0.08
C GLU A 166 -33.06 11.09 -1.43
N VAL A 167 -32.19 11.18 -2.43
CA VAL A 167 -32.60 11.38 -3.82
C VAL A 167 -33.38 10.17 -4.31
N LEU A 168 -34.64 10.40 -4.64
CA LEU A 168 -35.52 9.38 -5.22
C LEU A 168 -35.35 9.31 -6.74
N LYS A 169 -35.59 8.11 -7.30
CA LYS A 169 -35.74 7.94 -8.75
C LYS A 169 -37.16 8.32 -9.17
N ASP A 170 -37.27 9.03 -10.29
CA ASP A 170 -38.53 9.18 -11.00
C ASP A 170 -39.02 7.77 -11.40
N PRO A 171 -40.21 7.35 -10.95
CA PRO A 171 -40.72 6.00 -11.18
C PRO A 171 -41.14 5.75 -12.63
N LEU A 172 -41.24 6.79 -13.47
CA LEU A 172 -41.62 6.72 -14.87
C LEU A 172 -40.40 6.67 -15.80
N THR A 173 -39.34 7.44 -15.50
CA THR A 173 -38.15 7.55 -16.35
C THR A 173 -36.93 6.79 -15.81
N GLY A 174 -36.93 6.47 -14.51
CA GLY A 174 -35.78 5.87 -13.83
C GLY A 174 -34.62 6.85 -13.56
N GLU A 175 -34.77 8.12 -13.94
CA GLU A 175 -33.79 9.18 -13.69
C GLU A 175 -33.84 9.61 -12.22
N LEU A 176 -32.70 10.06 -11.68
CA LEU A 176 -32.67 10.62 -10.33
C LEU A 176 -33.34 11.99 -10.32
N LEU A 177 -34.21 12.23 -9.34
CA LEU A 177 -34.71 13.57 -9.05
C LEU A 177 -33.59 14.36 -8.38
N ASN A 178 -33.21 15.53 -8.89
CA ASN A 178 -32.18 16.40 -8.28
C ASN A 178 -32.68 17.11 -6.99
N LEU A 179 -33.48 16.42 -6.18
CA LEU A 179 -34.07 16.87 -4.92
C LEU A 179 -33.71 15.85 -3.84
N GLY A 180 -32.58 16.08 -3.18
CA GLY A 180 -32.08 15.27 -2.06
C GLY A 180 -30.64 15.68 -1.71
N ASP A 181 -30.12 15.12 -0.63
CA ASP A 181 -28.82 15.39 -0.01
C ASP A 181 -27.82 14.21 -0.17
N TYR A 182 -28.32 12.99 -0.42
CA TYR A 182 -27.51 11.80 -0.76
C TYR A 182 -28.25 10.87 -1.73
N THR A 183 -27.55 9.94 -2.39
CA THR A 183 -28.17 8.79 -3.11
C THR A 183 -27.75 7.47 -2.50
N THR A 184 -28.52 6.42 -2.78
CA THR A 184 -28.07 5.04 -2.54
C THR A 184 -28.02 4.25 -3.84
N ARG A 185 -27.04 3.34 -3.93
CA ARG A 185 -27.00 2.30 -4.95
C ARG A 185 -26.61 0.98 -4.34
N MET A 186 -27.11 -0.12 -4.90
CA MET A 186 -26.55 -1.43 -4.60
C MET A 186 -25.20 -1.56 -5.31
N LYS A 187 -24.19 -1.95 -4.55
CA LYS A 187 -22.84 -2.22 -5.00
C LYS A 187 -22.73 -3.68 -5.49
N ASP A 188 -21.68 -3.96 -6.27
CA ASP A 188 -21.35 -5.27 -6.85
C ASP A 188 -21.08 -6.37 -5.80
N ASP A 189 -20.66 -6.00 -4.59
CA ASP A 189 -20.51 -6.88 -3.44
C ASP A 189 -21.81 -7.10 -2.63
N GLY A 190 -22.95 -6.64 -3.14
CA GLY A 190 -24.28 -6.82 -2.54
C GLY A 190 -24.60 -5.85 -1.39
N LYS A 191 -23.71 -4.91 -1.08
CA LYS A 191 -23.92 -3.89 -0.04
C LYS A 191 -24.59 -2.64 -0.60
N ILE A 192 -25.26 -1.89 0.27
CA ILE A 192 -25.77 -0.56 -0.09
C ILE A 192 -24.62 0.44 0.03
N LEU A 193 -24.33 1.15 -1.06
CA LEU A 193 -23.44 2.30 -1.06
C LEU A 193 -24.27 3.58 -0.99
N TYR A 194 -24.07 4.36 0.06
CA TYR A 194 -24.56 5.71 0.22
C TYR A 194 -23.56 6.67 -0.40
N GLN A 195 -24.01 7.62 -1.21
CA GLN A 195 -23.14 8.51 -1.98
C GLN A 195 -23.57 9.97 -1.79
N TRP A 196 -22.60 10.85 -1.63
CA TRP A 196 -22.80 12.30 -1.57
C TRP A 196 -21.81 13.00 -2.50
N GLY A 197 -22.20 14.15 -3.04
CA GLY A 197 -21.36 14.92 -3.98
C GLY A 197 -21.43 14.47 -5.45
N ASN A 198 -20.64 15.11 -6.32
CA ASN A 198 -20.76 15.01 -7.78
C ASN A 198 -19.93 13.86 -8.39
N PHE A 199 -20.31 13.43 -9.60
CA PHE A 199 -19.78 12.30 -10.38
C PHE A 199 -18.25 12.08 -10.38
N LYS A 200 -17.43 13.11 -10.14
CA LYS A 200 -15.96 12.99 -10.16
C LYS A 200 -15.34 14.17 -9.41
N LYS A 201 -14.83 13.95 -8.19
CA LYS A 201 -13.93 14.89 -7.47
C LYS A 201 -12.53 14.26 -7.32
N ARG A 202 -11.99 13.71 -8.41
CA ARG A 202 -10.66 13.09 -8.37
C ARG A 202 -9.63 14.22 -8.24
N PRO A 203 -8.69 14.16 -7.28
CA PRO A 203 -7.58 15.10 -7.25
C PRO A 203 -6.77 14.93 -8.54
N THR A 204 -6.16 16.01 -9.02
CA THR A 204 -5.08 15.87 -9.99
C THR A 204 -4.01 14.99 -9.37
N GLN A 205 -3.66 13.90 -10.04
CA GLN A 205 -2.60 13.00 -9.61
C GLN A 205 -1.29 13.38 -10.29
N LEU A 206 -0.19 13.27 -9.56
CA LEU A 206 1.15 13.33 -10.13
C LEU A 206 1.67 11.90 -10.23
N ARG A 207 2.34 11.58 -11.34
CA ARG A 207 2.88 10.25 -11.58
C ARG A 207 4.39 10.32 -11.74
N LEU A 208 5.11 9.44 -11.06
CA LEU A 208 6.52 9.18 -11.30
C LEU A 208 6.66 7.77 -11.87
N TYR A 209 7.57 7.59 -12.80
CA TYR A 209 7.91 6.34 -13.45
C TYR A 209 9.38 6.04 -13.24
N LYS A 210 9.70 4.82 -12.80
CA LYS A 210 11.08 4.38 -12.60
C LYS A 210 11.27 3.00 -13.21
N GLN A 211 12.16 2.92 -14.20
CA GLN A 211 12.63 1.65 -14.75
C GLN A 211 13.79 1.12 -13.89
N ILE A 212 13.57 0.00 -13.21
CA ILE A 212 14.53 -0.67 -12.31
C ILE A 212 15.10 -1.90 -13.03
N PRO A 213 16.42 -1.99 -13.25
CA PRO A 213 17.00 -3.10 -14.00
C PRO A 213 16.67 -4.48 -13.43
N LEU A 214 16.39 -5.44 -14.30
CA LEU A 214 16.29 -6.87 -13.96
C LEU A 214 17.54 -7.65 -14.43
N PRO A 215 17.77 -8.88 -13.91
CA PRO A 215 18.90 -9.71 -14.33
C PRO A 215 18.92 -9.95 -15.85
N GLU A 216 20.11 -9.84 -16.47
CA GLU A 216 20.26 -10.04 -17.92
C GLU A 216 19.89 -11.46 -18.37
N GLU A 217 20.08 -12.47 -17.51
CA GLU A 217 19.61 -13.83 -17.79
C GLU A 217 18.09 -13.97 -17.88
N TRP A 218 17.31 -13.10 -17.24
CA TRP A 218 15.86 -13.11 -17.33
C TRP A 218 15.37 -12.56 -18.68
N LYS A 219 16.18 -11.72 -19.31
CA LYS A 219 15.90 -11.12 -20.63
C LYS A 219 16.21 -12.06 -21.80
N GLN A 220 16.79 -13.23 -21.52
CA GLN A 220 17.11 -14.22 -22.55
C GLN A 220 15.85 -14.94 -23.03
N ALA A 221 15.78 -15.21 -24.34
CA ALA A 221 14.65 -15.92 -24.92
C ALA A 221 14.46 -17.31 -24.27
N GLY A 222 13.29 -17.54 -23.68
CA GLY A 222 12.93 -18.79 -23.00
C GLY A 222 13.37 -18.87 -21.54
N ALA A 223 13.91 -17.81 -20.94
CA ALA A 223 14.15 -17.74 -19.51
C ALA A 223 12.83 -17.87 -18.73
N ASN A 224 12.78 -18.78 -17.76
CA ASN A 224 11.59 -19.06 -16.95
C ASN A 224 12.01 -19.64 -15.59
N TYR A 225 12.69 -18.82 -14.79
CA TYR A 225 13.19 -19.17 -13.47
C TYR A 225 12.10 -19.01 -12.42
N GLN A 226 12.08 -19.89 -11.43
CA GLN A 226 11.14 -19.81 -10.32
C GLN A 226 11.64 -18.76 -9.31
N VAL A 227 10.85 -17.72 -9.09
CA VAL A 227 11.18 -16.66 -8.13
C VAL A 227 10.78 -17.10 -6.72
N LYS A 228 11.66 -16.85 -5.75
CA LYS A 228 11.48 -17.18 -4.34
C LYS A 228 11.12 -15.98 -3.48
N SER A 229 11.70 -14.83 -3.82
CA SER A 229 11.50 -13.57 -3.11
C SER A 229 11.65 -12.43 -4.10
N ALA A 230 10.80 -11.41 -3.97
CA ALA A 230 10.93 -10.16 -4.69
C ALA A 230 10.49 -9.01 -3.79
N LYS A 231 11.45 -8.25 -3.28
CA LYS A 231 11.23 -7.15 -2.34
C LYS A 231 11.56 -5.83 -3.01
N LEU A 232 10.56 -4.97 -3.15
CA LEU A 232 10.73 -3.58 -3.57
C LEU A 232 10.80 -2.70 -2.33
N THR A 233 11.86 -1.90 -2.22
CA THR A 233 12.01 -0.89 -1.17
C THR A 233 11.95 0.50 -1.78
N VAL A 234 11.24 1.41 -1.14
CA VAL A 234 11.14 2.83 -1.53
C VAL A 234 11.40 3.69 -0.31
N THR A 235 12.41 4.55 -0.37
CA THR A 235 12.72 5.51 0.69
C THR A 235 11.96 6.81 0.46
N HIS A 236 11.20 7.27 1.46
CA HIS A 236 10.37 8.47 1.35
C HIS A 236 10.12 9.09 2.75
N ARG A 237 9.57 10.30 2.80
CA ARG A 237 8.98 10.84 4.04
C ARG A 237 7.55 10.38 4.17
N ILE A 238 7.13 10.08 5.40
CA ILE A 238 5.74 9.70 5.71
C ILE A 238 4.80 10.76 5.18
N THR A 239 3.92 10.35 4.28
CA THR A 239 3.00 11.22 3.55
C THR A 239 1.80 11.59 4.41
N THR A 240 1.08 12.64 4.04
CA THR A 240 -0.20 12.95 4.69
C THR A 240 -1.37 12.33 3.96
N SER A 241 -1.18 11.97 2.68
CA SER A 241 -2.17 11.27 1.87
C SER A 241 -2.09 9.75 2.04
N PRO A 242 -3.15 9.09 2.53
CA PRO A 242 -3.23 7.63 2.54
C PRO A 242 -3.47 7.06 1.13
N ASN A 243 -3.68 7.91 0.13
CA ASN A 243 -3.98 7.53 -1.26
C ASN A 243 -2.74 7.50 -2.16
N ASP A 244 -1.57 7.85 -1.65
CA ASP A 244 -0.32 7.70 -2.38
C ASP A 244 0.01 6.22 -2.59
N GLN A 245 0.18 5.84 -3.86
CA GLN A 245 0.28 4.46 -4.28
C GLN A 245 1.64 4.17 -4.92
N LEU A 246 2.14 2.98 -4.63
CA LEU A 246 3.19 2.33 -5.40
C LEU A 246 2.48 1.32 -6.31
N ARG A 247 2.81 1.29 -7.60
CA ARG A 247 2.22 0.34 -8.56
C ARG A 247 3.34 -0.35 -9.34
N PRO A 248 3.84 -1.48 -8.83
CA PRO A 248 4.69 -2.39 -9.60
C PRO A 248 3.99 -2.82 -10.89
N GLU A 249 4.57 -2.60 -12.05
CA GLU A 249 3.98 -2.90 -13.37
C GLU A 249 2.59 -2.30 -13.59
N ASP A 250 2.29 -1.18 -12.94
CA ASP A 250 0.95 -0.58 -12.92
C ASP A 250 -0.15 -1.47 -12.32
N PHE A 251 0.24 -2.54 -11.64
CA PHE A 251 -0.72 -3.35 -10.91
C PHE A 251 -1.32 -2.56 -9.77
N GLU A 252 -2.64 -2.41 -9.87
CA GLU A 252 -3.43 -1.68 -8.91
C GLU A 252 -3.76 -2.55 -7.69
N ASN A 253 -3.63 -1.97 -6.50
CA ASN A 253 -4.23 -2.50 -5.27
C ASN A 253 -5.12 -1.44 -4.58
N GLU A 254 -6.07 -0.83 -5.32
CA GLU A 254 -7.07 0.10 -4.77
C GLU A 254 -8.00 -0.56 -3.74
N TRP A 255 -7.94 -1.89 -3.64
CA TRP A 255 -8.74 -2.70 -2.72
C TRP A 255 -7.97 -3.00 -1.42
N ALA A 256 -6.74 -2.49 -1.28
CA ALA A 256 -5.95 -2.53 -0.05
C ALA A 256 -6.77 -1.96 1.13
N THR A 257 -6.97 -2.80 2.14
CA THR A 257 -7.69 -2.45 3.36
C THR A 257 -6.91 -1.43 4.20
N GLY A 258 -7.57 -0.67 5.07
CA GLY A 258 -6.94 0.36 5.91
C GLY A 258 -5.90 -0.22 6.87
N LEU A 259 -5.02 0.59 7.45
CA LEU A 259 -4.38 0.19 8.71
C LEU A 259 -5.46 0.12 9.79
N LYS A 260 -5.42 -0.89 10.67
CA LYS A 260 -6.36 -0.99 11.79
C LYS A 260 -5.91 -0.05 12.92
N PRO A 261 -6.82 0.51 13.73
CA PRO A 261 -6.39 1.28 14.89
C PRO A 261 -5.78 0.30 15.88
N ARG A 262 -4.88 0.79 16.70
CA ARG A 262 -4.43 0.00 17.84
C ARG A 262 -5.60 -0.14 18.81
N TYR A 263 -5.99 -1.36 19.16
CA TYR A 263 -7.04 -1.62 20.13
C TYR A 263 -6.63 -2.69 21.14
N THR A 264 -7.33 -2.71 22.27
CA THR A 264 -7.31 -3.82 23.23
C THR A 264 -8.70 -4.44 23.31
N VAL A 265 -8.77 -5.75 23.57
CA VAL A 265 -10.05 -6.43 23.78
C VAL A 265 -10.24 -6.63 25.27
N ASP A 266 -11.34 -6.11 25.81
CA ASP A 266 -11.66 -6.27 27.22
C ASP A 266 -12.32 -7.63 27.52
N ALA A 267 -12.58 -7.89 28.81
CA ALA A 267 -13.19 -9.15 29.25
C ALA A 267 -14.62 -9.37 28.73
N ALA A 268 -15.30 -8.32 28.27
CA ALA A 268 -16.62 -8.40 27.64
C ALA A 268 -16.53 -8.61 26.12
N GLY A 269 -15.32 -8.70 25.56
CA GLY A 269 -15.10 -8.81 24.12
C GLY A 269 -15.23 -7.48 23.38
N ARG A 270 -15.32 -6.36 24.09
CA ARG A 270 -15.37 -5.02 23.48
C ARG A 270 -13.98 -4.61 23.03
N TRP A 271 -13.91 -3.95 21.88
CA TRP A 271 -12.67 -3.40 21.37
C TRP A 271 -12.55 -1.97 21.84
N LEU A 272 -11.48 -1.64 22.53
CA LEU A 272 -11.21 -0.32 23.10
C LEU A 272 -9.99 0.27 22.40
N SER A 273 -10.05 1.54 21.98
CA SER A 273 -8.88 2.23 21.43
C SER A 273 -7.72 2.12 22.41
N ALA A 274 -6.53 1.76 21.93
CA ALA A 274 -5.33 1.62 22.76
C ALA A 274 -4.53 2.92 22.87
N VAL A 275 -4.80 3.90 22.00
CA VAL A 275 -4.11 5.18 21.92
C VAL A 275 -5.11 6.31 21.72
N ASP A 276 -4.65 7.52 21.98
CA ASP A 276 -5.36 8.73 21.59
C ASP A 276 -5.32 8.88 20.06
N ALA A 277 -6.41 9.38 19.49
CA ALA A 277 -6.57 9.61 18.06
C ALA A 277 -7.36 10.88 17.80
N PHE A 278 -7.31 11.38 16.57
CA PHE A 278 -8.10 12.52 16.12
C PHE A 278 -8.85 12.16 14.84
N GLU A 279 -10.13 12.49 14.81
CA GLU A 279 -10.94 12.47 13.60
C GLU A 279 -10.34 13.44 12.57
N GLY A 280 -10.56 13.20 11.28
CA GLY A 280 -10.02 14.12 10.29
C GLY A 280 -10.62 15.53 10.36
N ASP A 281 -11.71 15.75 11.11
CA ASP A 281 -12.26 17.08 11.43
C ASP A 281 -11.64 17.72 12.68
N GLY A 282 -10.72 17.02 13.33
CA GLY A 282 -9.98 17.48 14.52
C GLY A 282 -10.61 17.06 15.85
N ASP A 283 -11.73 16.34 15.84
CA ASP A 283 -12.34 15.85 17.08
C ASP A 283 -11.50 14.77 17.75
N PHE A 284 -11.39 14.85 19.07
CA PHE A 284 -10.49 14.00 19.85
C PHE A 284 -11.16 12.68 20.27
N ILE A 285 -10.50 11.56 19.97
CA ILE A 285 -10.87 10.21 20.40
C ILE A 285 -9.87 9.73 21.45
N PRO A 286 -10.23 9.70 22.74
CA PRO A 286 -9.31 9.24 23.79
C PRO A 286 -9.07 7.73 23.75
N ALA A 287 -7.89 7.31 24.22
CA ALA A 287 -7.64 5.91 24.56
C ALA A 287 -8.72 5.36 25.51
N GLY A 288 -9.16 4.13 25.27
CA GLY A 288 -10.25 3.48 25.99
C GLY A 288 -11.63 3.67 25.35
N THR A 289 -11.76 4.47 24.28
CA THR A 289 -13.01 4.61 23.53
C THR A 289 -13.47 3.25 22.98
N VAL A 290 -14.73 2.89 23.21
CA VAL A 290 -15.30 1.64 22.69
C VAL A 290 -15.47 1.77 21.19
N LEU A 291 -14.76 0.96 20.43
CA LEU A 291 -14.85 0.92 18.98
C LEU A 291 -15.87 -0.16 18.53
N LYS A 292 -15.85 -1.32 19.18
CA LYS A 292 -16.78 -2.43 18.91
C LYS A 292 -17.37 -2.97 20.20
N ASP A 293 -18.67 -3.22 20.19
CA ASP A 293 -19.38 -3.87 21.28
C ASP A 293 -20.22 -5.05 20.75
N PRO A 294 -19.86 -6.31 21.06
CA PRO A 294 -20.64 -7.48 20.67
C PRO A 294 -22.11 -7.43 21.11
N ALA A 295 -22.46 -6.66 22.15
CA ALA A 295 -23.84 -6.50 22.59
C ALA A 295 -24.71 -5.69 21.62
N MET A 296 -24.09 -4.93 20.71
CA MET A 296 -24.77 -4.12 19.68
C MET A 296 -24.94 -4.85 18.35
N ALA A 297 -24.52 -6.12 18.26
CA ALA A 297 -24.60 -6.91 17.03
C ALA A 297 -26.04 -7.25 16.64
N ASP A 298 -26.45 -6.90 15.42
CA ASP A 298 -27.75 -7.21 14.82
C ASP A 298 -27.60 -7.78 13.41
N LEU A 299 -27.65 -9.11 13.28
CA LEU A 299 -27.56 -9.82 12.00
C LEU A 299 -28.74 -9.56 11.05
N THR A 300 -29.80 -8.89 11.50
CA THR A 300 -30.97 -8.55 10.69
C THR A 300 -30.89 -7.13 10.11
N ALA A 301 -29.90 -6.34 10.53
CA ALA A 301 -29.68 -4.99 10.06
C ALA A 301 -29.22 -4.95 8.58
N ARG A 302 -29.26 -3.76 7.98
CA ARG A 302 -29.00 -3.56 6.54
C ARG A 302 -27.52 -3.47 6.16
N SER A 303 -26.62 -3.47 7.14
CA SER A 303 -25.21 -3.17 6.91
C SER A 303 -24.31 -3.91 7.91
N ILE A 304 -23.10 -4.25 7.45
CA ILE A 304 -22.16 -5.16 8.14
C ILE A 304 -21.62 -4.58 9.46
N ASP A 305 -21.61 -3.25 9.57
CA ASP A 305 -21.27 -2.50 10.77
C ASP A 305 -22.17 -2.87 11.96
N LEU A 306 -23.47 -2.94 11.69
CA LEU A 306 -24.48 -3.28 12.68
C LEU A 306 -24.47 -4.78 12.99
N TRP A 307 -24.17 -5.65 12.02
CA TRP A 307 -24.07 -7.09 12.23
C TRP A 307 -23.05 -7.48 13.30
N TYR A 308 -21.97 -6.71 13.41
CA TYR A 308 -20.87 -6.98 14.32
C TYR A 308 -20.81 -6.03 15.52
N GLY A 309 -21.78 -5.11 15.65
CA GLY A 309 -21.88 -4.19 16.79
C GLY A 309 -20.77 -3.13 16.84
N TYR A 310 -20.34 -2.64 15.68
CA TYR A 310 -19.41 -1.51 15.64
C TYR A 310 -20.13 -0.22 16.06
N THR A 311 -19.40 0.65 16.75
CA THR A 311 -19.91 1.94 17.23
C THR A 311 -19.50 3.07 16.29
N ASN A 312 -20.09 4.25 16.46
CA ASN A 312 -19.68 5.47 15.74
C ASN A 312 -18.16 5.70 15.86
N ALA A 313 -17.56 5.41 17.02
CA ALA A 313 -16.13 5.61 17.23
C ALA A 313 -15.23 4.68 16.40
N TRP A 314 -15.70 3.49 16.00
CA TRP A 314 -14.96 2.66 15.05
C TRP A 314 -14.95 3.30 13.65
N TYR A 315 -16.06 3.90 13.23
CA TYR A 315 -16.13 4.62 11.96
C TYR A 315 -15.39 5.95 11.99
N THR A 316 -15.44 6.66 13.10
CA THR A 316 -14.68 7.91 13.26
C THR A 316 -13.20 7.66 13.56
N SER A 317 -12.78 6.41 13.82
CA SER A 317 -11.36 6.03 13.91
C SER A 317 -10.84 5.26 12.68
N LEU A 318 -11.70 4.87 11.72
CA LEU A 318 -11.31 3.96 10.63
C LEU A 318 -12.16 4.05 9.38
N ASP A 319 -11.48 3.88 8.24
CA ASP A 319 -12.07 3.14 7.14
C ASP A 319 -11.10 2.12 6.50
N ARG A 320 -11.45 0.84 6.64
CA ARG A 320 -11.68 -0.20 5.60
C ARG A 320 -11.38 -1.59 6.13
N ASP A 321 -12.42 -2.41 6.10
CA ASP A 321 -12.46 -3.88 6.25
C ASP A 321 -11.84 -4.45 7.55
N PRO A 322 -12.65 -4.87 8.55
CA PRO A 322 -12.12 -5.52 9.75
C PRO A 322 -11.40 -6.84 9.44
N PHE A 323 -11.56 -7.39 8.23
CA PHE A 323 -10.91 -8.60 7.76
C PHE A 323 -9.91 -8.21 6.68
N GLY A 324 -8.75 -7.71 7.13
CA GLY A 324 -7.58 -7.58 6.27
C GLY A 324 -7.42 -8.87 5.46
N GLY A 325 -7.66 -8.77 4.16
CA GLY A 325 -7.21 -9.79 3.23
C GLY A 325 -5.69 -9.76 3.18
N ASP A 326 -5.12 -10.89 2.78
CA ASP A 326 -3.67 -11.15 2.68
C ASP A 326 -2.94 -10.28 1.62
N ASN A 327 -3.56 -9.20 1.13
CA ASN A 327 -3.01 -8.38 0.06
C ASN A 327 -2.04 -7.32 0.62
N PRO A 328 -0.76 -7.31 0.22
CA PRO A 328 0.21 -6.30 0.61
C PRO A 328 -0.22 -4.93 0.07
N ARG A 329 -0.09 -3.91 0.91
CA ARG A 329 -0.43 -2.54 0.53
C ARG A 329 0.70 -1.97 -0.31
N PHE A 330 0.51 -1.89 -1.63
CA PHE A 330 1.45 -1.16 -2.50
C PHE A 330 1.22 0.36 -2.34
N ARG A 331 1.66 0.92 -1.22
CA ARG A 331 1.45 2.33 -0.85
C ARG A 331 2.66 2.93 -0.15
N LEU A 332 2.76 4.26 -0.21
CA LEU A 332 3.64 4.98 0.69
C LEU A 332 3.06 4.93 2.11
N LYS A 333 3.94 4.87 3.12
CA LYS A 333 3.51 5.02 4.52
C LYS A 333 2.93 6.42 4.72
N SER A 334 1.74 6.49 5.33
CA SER A 334 1.03 7.73 5.63
C SER A 334 0.81 7.91 7.13
N SER A 335 0.76 9.16 7.59
CA SER A 335 0.33 9.50 8.95
C SER A 335 -1.19 9.37 9.16
N LYS A 336 -1.95 9.23 8.07
CA LYS A 336 -3.41 9.10 8.10
C LYS A 336 -3.89 7.70 7.76
N PHE A 337 -5.06 7.37 8.29
CA PHE A 337 -5.70 6.07 8.17
C PHE A 337 -6.93 6.16 7.27
N GLY A 338 -7.10 5.15 6.41
CA GLY A 338 -8.27 4.97 5.55
C GLY A 338 -8.27 5.82 4.28
N GLN A 339 -9.14 5.45 3.33
CA GLN A 339 -9.36 6.16 2.05
C GLN A 339 -10.55 7.12 2.12
N ASP A 340 -11.37 7.03 3.17
CA ASP A 340 -12.69 7.68 3.29
C ASP A 340 -12.66 8.88 4.26
N ILE A 341 -13.76 9.64 4.28
CA ILE A 341 -13.88 10.88 5.07
C ILE A 341 -14.31 10.63 6.52
N PRO A 342 -13.85 11.44 7.47
CA PRO A 342 -12.61 12.23 7.45
C PRO A 342 -11.47 11.35 7.98
N GLY A 343 -10.48 11.06 7.13
CA GLY A 343 -9.35 10.19 7.47
C GLY A 343 -8.72 10.56 8.81
N VAL A 344 -8.49 9.54 9.63
CA VAL A 344 -8.18 9.69 11.06
C VAL A 344 -6.68 9.80 11.23
N GLU A 345 -6.24 10.78 12.02
CA GLU A 345 -4.85 10.88 12.42
C GLU A 345 -4.64 9.99 13.65
N ILE A 346 -4.09 8.81 13.41
CA ILE A 346 -3.64 7.91 14.47
C ILE A 346 -2.11 7.87 14.35
N PRO A 347 -1.34 8.44 15.28
CA PRO A 347 0.11 8.53 15.12
C PRO A 347 0.76 7.14 15.32
N TRP A 348 0.77 6.29 14.29
CA TRP A 348 1.79 5.24 14.11
C TRP A 348 3.07 5.84 13.55
N TYR A 349 2.89 6.79 12.65
CA TYR A 349 3.92 7.42 11.85
C TYR A 349 3.75 8.94 11.95
N THR A 350 4.82 9.65 12.26
CA THR A 350 4.80 11.11 12.30
C THR A 350 5.00 11.65 10.90
N ALA A 351 4.05 12.44 10.40
CA ALA A 351 4.13 13.07 9.07
C ALA A 351 5.50 13.73 8.85
N GLY A 352 6.06 13.57 7.65
CA GLY A 352 7.39 14.09 7.32
C GLY A 352 8.57 13.30 7.90
N SER A 353 8.35 12.25 8.71
CA SER A 353 9.46 11.42 9.19
C SER A 353 10.01 10.54 8.07
N LEU A 354 11.34 10.43 7.98
CA LEU A 354 11.99 9.57 6.99
C LEU A 354 11.66 8.10 7.28
N THR A 355 11.31 7.34 6.25
CA THR A 355 11.00 5.92 6.34
C THR A 355 11.34 5.20 5.04
N THR A 356 11.39 3.87 5.11
CA THR A 356 11.36 2.99 3.94
C THR A 356 10.06 2.20 3.92
N SER A 357 9.38 2.20 2.79
CA SER A 357 8.28 1.29 2.48
C SER A 357 8.85 0.06 1.79
N THR A 358 8.55 -1.12 2.34
CA THR A 358 8.95 -2.40 1.74
C THR A 358 7.70 -3.13 1.26
N ILE A 359 7.76 -3.59 0.02
CA ILE A 359 6.69 -4.33 -0.66
C ILE A 359 7.22 -5.72 -1.00
N ASP A 360 6.49 -6.75 -0.59
CA ASP A 360 6.62 -8.08 -1.19
C ASP A 360 5.79 -8.11 -2.48
N VAL A 361 6.46 -8.20 -3.61
CA VAL A 361 5.84 -8.23 -4.95
C VAL A 361 5.23 -9.61 -5.24
N LEU A 362 5.67 -10.65 -4.52
CA LEU A 362 5.12 -12.01 -4.68
C LEU A 362 3.83 -12.22 -3.91
N ALA A 363 3.56 -11.41 -2.89
CA ALA A 363 2.29 -11.38 -2.18
C ALA A 363 1.21 -10.78 -3.10
N TRP A 364 0.84 -11.52 -4.14
CA TRP A 364 -0.06 -11.07 -5.19
C TRP A 364 -1.49 -11.45 -4.85
N GLY A 365 -2.35 -10.44 -4.76
CA GLY A 365 -3.77 -10.61 -4.48
C GLY A 365 -4.63 -10.40 -5.71
N TYR A 366 -4.44 -11.22 -6.77
CA TYR A 366 -5.14 -11.00 -8.05
C TYR A 366 -6.63 -10.87 -7.84
N ARG A 367 -7.19 -9.80 -8.40
CA ARG A 367 -8.62 -9.61 -8.46
C ARG A 367 -9.00 -9.29 -9.89
N ASP A 368 -9.84 -10.13 -10.47
CA ASP A 368 -10.24 -10.01 -11.86
C ASP A 368 -10.88 -8.61 -12.09
N PRO A 369 -10.36 -7.82 -13.05
CA PRO A 369 -10.82 -6.46 -13.27
C PRO A 369 -12.24 -6.39 -13.86
N VAL A 370 -12.77 -7.47 -14.43
CA VAL A 370 -14.12 -7.56 -14.99
C VAL A 370 -15.10 -8.16 -13.97
N THR A 371 -14.81 -9.35 -13.44
CA THR A 371 -15.70 -10.10 -12.56
C THR A 371 -15.58 -9.67 -11.10
N LYS A 372 -14.50 -8.99 -10.75
CA LYS A 372 -14.22 -8.50 -9.39
C LYS A 372 -14.10 -9.66 -8.38
N GLU A 373 -13.78 -10.88 -8.84
CA GLU A 373 -13.49 -12.02 -7.97
C GLU A 373 -12.00 -12.05 -7.62
N VAL A 374 -11.67 -12.36 -6.36
CA VAL A 374 -10.28 -12.62 -5.94
C VAL A 374 -9.99 -14.07 -6.23
N ASP A 375 -8.93 -14.35 -6.99
CA ASP A 375 -8.41 -15.71 -7.11
C ASP A 375 -7.23 -15.88 -6.11
N PRO A 376 -7.45 -16.54 -4.97
CA PRO A 376 -6.40 -16.75 -3.97
C PRO A 376 -5.30 -17.70 -4.45
N ASN A 377 -5.47 -18.38 -5.60
CA ASN A 377 -4.48 -19.28 -6.16
C ASN A 377 -3.78 -18.70 -7.39
N ALA A 378 -4.15 -17.49 -7.84
CA ALA A 378 -3.46 -16.84 -8.95
C ALA A 378 -2.04 -16.48 -8.50
N PRO A 379 -0.99 -17.09 -9.09
CA PRO A 379 0.37 -16.75 -8.73
C PRO A 379 0.68 -15.32 -9.15
N SER A 380 1.59 -14.66 -8.42
CA SER A 380 2.16 -13.38 -8.86
C SER A 380 2.67 -13.50 -10.30
N PRO A 381 2.45 -12.49 -11.16
CA PRO A 381 3.16 -12.34 -12.42
C PRO A 381 4.68 -12.50 -12.26
N LEU A 382 5.21 -12.05 -11.12
CA LEU A 382 6.62 -12.17 -10.78
C LEU A 382 6.98 -13.51 -10.11
N ALA A 383 6.07 -14.47 -9.97
CA ALA A 383 6.39 -15.80 -9.44
C ALA A 383 7.35 -16.57 -10.37
N VAL A 384 7.44 -16.17 -11.64
CA VAL A 384 8.38 -16.69 -12.63
C VAL A 384 9.01 -15.57 -13.45
N SER A 385 10.27 -15.73 -13.86
CA SER A 385 11.00 -14.70 -14.61
C SER A 385 10.39 -14.37 -15.98
N SER A 386 9.56 -15.26 -16.53
CA SER A 386 8.89 -15.06 -17.83
C SER A 386 7.52 -14.39 -17.70
N GLY A 387 6.97 -14.28 -16.50
CA GLY A 387 5.64 -13.70 -16.26
C GLY A 387 5.66 -12.17 -16.24
N TRP A 388 6.86 -11.61 -16.39
CA TRP A 388 7.14 -10.20 -16.56
C TRP A 388 6.45 -9.60 -17.80
N PHE A 389 6.04 -8.33 -17.75
CA PHE A 389 5.47 -7.45 -18.80
C PHE A 389 4.21 -7.92 -19.58
N ASP A 390 4.16 -9.19 -20.01
CA ASP A 390 3.20 -9.71 -20.98
C ASP A 390 1.74 -9.76 -20.48
N LEU A 391 1.54 -9.72 -19.16
CA LEU A 391 0.23 -9.83 -18.52
C LEU A 391 -0.57 -8.52 -18.51
N ASN A 392 0.11 -7.37 -18.57
CA ASN A 392 -0.53 -6.05 -18.46
C ASN A 392 -0.67 -5.29 -19.77
N ASP A 393 -0.06 -5.80 -20.83
CA ASP A 393 0.02 -5.19 -22.17
C ASP A 393 -1.29 -5.32 -22.98
N LEU A 394 -2.39 -5.66 -22.33
CA LEU A 394 -3.72 -5.69 -22.94
C LEU A 394 -4.72 -5.17 -21.91
N ASP A 395 -5.58 -4.25 -22.33
CA ASP A 395 -6.67 -3.71 -21.52
C ASP A 395 -7.70 -4.81 -21.21
N PRO A 396 -7.79 -5.26 -19.95
CA PRO A 396 -8.72 -6.32 -19.59
C PRO A 396 -10.19 -5.84 -19.57
N LEU A 397 -10.44 -4.52 -19.58
CA LEU A 397 -11.76 -3.89 -19.62
C LEU A 397 -12.22 -3.59 -21.06
N ASN A 398 -11.33 -3.68 -22.05
CA ASN A 398 -11.66 -3.48 -23.46
C ASN A 398 -11.37 -4.75 -24.28
N PRO A 399 -12.40 -5.58 -24.56
CA PRO A 399 -12.25 -6.78 -25.39
C PRO A 399 -11.78 -6.53 -26.82
N SER A 400 -11.75 -5.26 -27.27
CA SER A 400 -11.22 -4.88 -28.58
C SER A 400 -9.73 -4.60 -28.56
N ASP A 401 -9.14 -4.47 -27.38
CA ASP A 401 -7.70 -4.39 -27.22
C ASP A 401 -7.10 -5.79 -27.33
N ILE A 402 -6.47 -6.03 -28.48
CA ILE A 402 -5.84 -7.29 -28.85
C ILE A 402 -4.39 -7.05 -29.32
N ILE A 403 -3.91 -5.82 -29.19
CA ILE A 403 -2.63 -5.38 -29.72
C ILE A 403 -1.75 -5.01 -28.53
N LYS A 404 -0.74 -5.84 -28.31
CA LYS A 404 0.38 -5.52 -27.43
C LYS A 404 1.10 -4.28 -27.94
N ASP A 405 1.02 -3.18 -27.22
CA ASP A 405 1.59 -1.88 -27.57
C ASP A 405 2.72 -1.43 -26.63
N GLY A 406 3.03 -2.23 -25.61
CA GLY A 406 4.05 -1.98 -24.61
C GLY A 406 3.58 -1.00 -23.52
N LEU A 407 2.27 -0.80 -23.37
CA LEU A 407 1.69 0.02 -22.33
C LEU A 407 0.70 -0.79 -21.49
N SER A 408 0.66 -0.52 -20.19
CA SER A 408 -0.41 -0.99 -19.34
C SER A 408 -1.72 -0.26 -19.62
N TYR A 409 -2.82 -0.78 -19.07
CA TYR A 409 -4.13 -0.14 -19.14
C TYR A 409 -4.16 1.33 -18.64
N GLU A 410 -3.39 1.68 -17.61
CA GLU A 410 -3.30 3.07 -17.13
C GLU A 410 -2.13 3.87 -17.76
N GLY A 411 -1.48 3.33 -18.79
CA GLY A 411 -0.45 4.02 -19.57
C GLY A 411 0.96 3.94 -19.00
N CYS A 412 1.28 2.95 -18.17
CA CYS A 412 2.66 2.68 -17.74
C CYS A 412 3.42 1.99 -18.88
N PRO A 413 4.65 2.43 -19.20
CA PRO A 413 5.55 1.64 -20.03
C PRO A 413 5.74 0.24 -19.45
N LEU A 414 5.71 -0.76 -20.32
CA LEU A 414 6.01 -2.16 -20.00
C LEU A 414 7.26 -2.57 -20.77
N THR A 415 8.36 -2.72 -20.03
CA THR A 415 9.69 -2.99 -20.55
C THR A 415 10.18 -4.37 -20.11
N GLN A 416 11.39 -4.76 -20.54
CA GLN A 416 12.04 -5.99 -20.04
C GLN A 416 12.69 -5.81 -18.66
N ASP A 417 12.63 -4.61 -18.09
CA ASP A 417 13.08 -4.26 -16.75
C ASP A 417 11.87 -4.02 -15.84
N PHE A 418 12.09 -3.83 -14.54
CA PHE A 418 11.07 -3.59 -13.54
C PHE A 418 10.50 -2.18 -13.57
N ASP A 419 9.27 -2.01 -14.03
CA ASP A 419 8.61 -0.72 -14.20
C ASP A 419 7.80 -0.36 -12.95
N LEU A 420 8.29 0.63 -12.21
CA LEU A 420 7.64 1.14 -11.02
C LEU A 420 6.92 2.44 -11.32
N MET A 421 5.62 2.44 -11.10
CA MET A 421 4.84 3.67 -11.04
C MET A 421 4.62 4.13 -9.61
N VAL A 422 4.74 5.43 -9.37
CA VAL A 422 4.38 6.06 -8.10
C VAL A 422 3.32 7.12 -8.37
N TYR A 423 2.17 6.97 -7.73
CA TYR A 423 1.03 7.87 -7.89
C TYR A 423 0.90 8.70 -6.62
N ILE A 424 1.08 10.02 -6.76
CA ILE A 424 0.94 10.99 -5.68
C ILE A 424 -0.42 11.66 -5.83
N LYS A 425 -1.32 11.38 -4.90
CA LYS A 425 -2.75 11.70 -4.98
C LYS A 425 -3.15 12.54 -3.79
N GLY A 426 -3.54 13.80 -4.05
CA GLY A 426 -4.08 14.68 -3.02
C GLY A 426 -3.05 15.17 -1.99
N GLU A 427 -1.75 15.05 -2.25
CA GLU A 427 -0.68 15.47 -1.35
C GLU A 427 -0.38 16.96 -1.53
N TYR A 428 -1.21 17.81 -0.92
CA TYR A 428 -1.06 19.27 -0.99
C TYR A 428 0.02 19.79 -0.04
N SER A 429 0.41 19.09 1.02
CA SER A 429 1.55 19.49 1.85
C SER A 429 2.89 19.18 1.19
N GLY A 430 2.88 18.33 0.17
CA GLY A 430 4.07 17.83 -0.50
C GLY A 430 4.63 16.59 0.18
N THR A 431 5.22 15.71 -0.63
CA THR A 431 5.88 14.49 -0.18
C THR A 431 7.27 14.39 -0.80
N GLU A 432 8.22 13.94 0.01
CA GLU A 432 9.60 13.69 -0.42
C GLU A 432 9.79 12.20 -0.69
N ILE A 433 10.27 11.88 -1.89
CA ILE A 433 10.52 10.51 -2.36
C ILE A 433 11.95 10.47 -2.85
N PHE A 434 12.76 9.59 -2.26
CA PHE A 434 14.21 9.60 -2.48
C PHE A 434 14.62 8.59 -3.52
N ASP A 435 14.33 7.31 -3.27
CA ASP A 435 14.91 6.23 -4.04
C ASP A 435 14.05 4.97 -4.04
N ALA A 436 14.33 4.08 -5.00
CA ALA A 436 13.79 2.73 -5.05
C ALA A 436 14.90 1.70 -5.30
N GLN A 437 14.74 0.51 -4.72
CA GLN A 437 15.61 -0.64 -4.94
C GLN A 437 14.81 -1.94 -4.93
N LEU A 438 15.06 -2.80 -5.92
CA LEU A 438 14.49 -4.12 -6.02
C LEU A 438 15.53 -5.18 -5.66
N VAL A 439 15.13 -6.12 -4.83
CA VAL A 439 15.90 -7.31 -4.47
C VAL A 439 15.11 -8.54 -4.88
N VAL A 440 15.72 -9.40 -5.69
CA VAL A 440 15.08 -10.60 -6.23
C VAL A 440 15.92 -11.83 -5.97
N GLU A 441 15.29 -12.90 -5.56
CA GLU A 441 15.90 -14.22 -5.36
C GLU A 441 15.17 -15.26 -6.20
N TRP A 442 15.90 -16.11 -6.91
CA TRP A 442 15.31 -17.16 -7.76
C TRP A 442 16.12 -18.44 -7.77
N GLU A 443 15.45 -19.54 -8.12
CA GLU A 443 16.11 -20.84 -8.36
C GLU A 443 16.67 -20.89 -9.79
N ASP A 444 17.96 -21.18 -9.89
CA ASP A 444 18.65 -21.49 -11.13
C ASP A 444 19.15 -22.96 -11.10
N PRO A 445 18.47 -23.87 -11.84
CA PRO A 445 18.87 -25.28 -11.90
C PRO A 445 20.27 -25.52 -12.49
N ALA A 446 20.81 -24.56 -13.25
CA ALA A 446 22.14 -24.64 -13.84
C ALA A 446 23.22 -24.06 -12.91
N TYR A 447 22.84 -23.40 -11.83
CA TYR A 447 23.76 -22.81 -10.86
C TYR A 447 24.09 -23.82 -9.73
N PRO A 448 25.38 -24.16 -9.52
CA PRO A 448 25.75 -25.21 -8.58
C PRO A 448 25.93 -24.76 -7.12
N GLY A 449 25.56 -23.53 -6.75
CA GLY A 449 25.74 -22.97 -5.41
C GLY A 449 24.60 -22.03 -5.00
N ASP A 450 24.76 -21.34 -3.88
CA ASP A 450 23.85 -20.27 -3.47
C ASP A 450 24.63 -18.95 -3.48
N ASP A 451 24.08 -17.94 -4.16
CA ASP A 451 24.58 -16.57 -4.02
C ASP A 451 24.39 -16.14 -2.55
N PRO A 452 25.33 -15.36 -2.00
CA PRO A 452 25.14 -14.82 -0.67
C PRO A 452 23.85 -13.99 -0.65
N PRO A 453 23.11 -14.00 0.48
CA PRO A 453 21.96 -13.11 0.62
C PRO A 453 22.39 -11.65 0.36
N PRO A 454 21.45 -10.78 -0.03
CA PRO A 454 21.72 -9.37 -0.25
C PRO A 454 22.57 -8.82 0.89
N GLY A 455 23.67 -8.13 0.57
CA GLY A 455 24.48 -7.47 1.59
C GLY A 455 23.60 -6.50 2.38
N GLU A 456 23.66 -6.59 3.72
CA GLU A 456 22.84 -5.83 4.66
C GLU A 456 22.75 -4.34 4.24
N THR A 457 21.57 -3.92 3.79
CA THR A 457 21.13 -2.53 3.97
C THR A 457 21.13 -2.23 5.47
N GLU A 458 21.28 -0.96 5.86
CA GLU A 458 21.34 -0.51 7.27
C GLU A 458 20.60 -1.47 8.23
N PRO A 459 21.32 -2.09 9.18
CA PRO A 459 20.76 -3.11 10.07
C PRO A 459 19.45 -2.63 10.70
N ASP A 460 18.41 -3.46 10.66
CA ASP A 460 17.09 -3.15 11.19
C ASP A 460 17.14 -2.83 12.69
N VAL A 461 16.40 -1.83 13.16
CA VAL A 461 16.36 -1.51 14.59
C VAL A 461 15.48 -2.50 15.34
N ILE A 462 16.11 -3.47 16.00
CA ILE A 462 15.41 -4.41 16.90
C ILE A 462 15.11 -3.74 18.25
N THR A 463 13.85 -3.76 18.67
CA THR A 463 13.43 -3.33 20.02
C THR A 463 12.83 -4.51 20.79
N VAL A 464 13.51 -5.01 21.82
CA VAL A 464 12.95 -6.05 22.71
C VAL A 464 11.99 -5.41 23.70
N THR A 465 10.70 -5.73 23.61
CA THR A 465 9.64 -5.17 24.45
C THR A 465 9.37 -6.01 25.70
N GLU A 466 9.62 -7.32 25.62
CA GLU A 466 9.39 -8.26 26.72
C GLU A 466 10.43 -9.38 26.72
N ALA A 467 11.01 -9.67 27.88
CA ALA A 467 11.80 -10.89 28.12
C ALA A 467 11.57 -11.36 29.57
N GLU A 468 10.72 -12.37 29.73
CA GLU A 468 10.29 -12.87 31.04
C GLU A 468 10.51 -14.38 31.19
N TYR A 469 11.17 -14.77 32.28
CA TYR A 469 11.28 -16.16 32.71
C TYR A 469 10.30 -16.47 33.83
N LYS A 470 9.34 -17.38 33.57
CA LYS A 470 8.34 -17.83 34.55
C LYS A 470 8.82 -19.09 35.26
N SER A 471 9.34 -18.90 36.47
CA SER A 471 9.95 -19.95 37.31
C SER A 471 9.00 -21.10 37.64
N SER A 472 7.72 -20.80 37.86
CA SER A 472 6.68 -21.80 38.17
C SER A 472 6.45 -22.83 37.06
N ARG A 473 6.87 -22.53 35.82
CA ARG A 473 6.67 -23.40 34.64
C ARG A 473 7.96 -23.66 33.87
N SER A 474 9.09 -23.06 34.28
CA SER A 474 10.35 -23.07 33.55
C SER A 474 10.20 -22.64 32.08
N VAL A 475 9.49 -21.53 31.85
CA VAL A 475 9.20 -21.01 30.50
C VAL A 475 9.82 -19.63 30.33
N LEU A 476 10.56 -19.44 29.23
CA LEU A 476 10.97 -18.12 28.75
C LEU A 476 9.97 -17.61 27.71
N LYS A 477 9.53 -16.37 27.84
CA LYS A 477 8.79 -15.64 26.81
C LYS A 477 9.61 -14.42 26.38
N VAL A 478 9.76 -14.22 25.08
CA VAL A 478 10.43 -13.05 24.50
C VAL A 478 9.53 -12.44 23.43
N VAL A 479 9.44 -11.11 23.42
CA VAL A 479 8.73 -10.31 22.42
C VAL A 479 9.66 -9.20 21.94
N ALA A 480 9.73 -9.00 20.63
CA ALA A 480 10.57 -7.99 20.00
C ALA A 480 9.87 -7.37 18.79
N LEU A 481 10.27 -6.15 18.45
CA LEU A 481 9.87 -5.39 17.27
C LEU A 481 11.09 -5.24 16.37
N SER A 482 10.85 -5.09 15.07
CA SER A 482 11.84 -4.63 14.11
C SER A 482 11.22 -3.48 13.30
N ASP A 483 11.97 -2.43 13.01
CA ASP A 483 11.53 -1.37 12.10
C ASP A 483 11.44 -1.84 10.63
N ALA A 484 12.04 -2.99 10.33
CA ALA A 484 11.86 -3.73 9.11
C ALA A 484 10.60 -4.63 9.15
N GLY A 485 9.93 -4.79 10.29
CA GLY A 485 8.70 -5.58 10.40
C GLY A 485 8.91 -7.06 10.07
N GLU A 486 7.94 -7.69 9.39
CA GLU A 486 7.95 -9.13 9.07
C GLU A 486 9.21 -9.63 8.36
N ILE A 487 9.89 -8.76 7.59
CA ILE A 487 11.06 -9.15 6.80
C ILE A 487 12.32 -9.40 7.61
N ALA A 488 12.32 -9.07 8.91
CA ALA A 488 13.49 -9.16 9.79
C ALA A 488 13.80 -10.57 10.31
N ASN A 489 12.96 -11.57 10.02
CA ASN A 489 12.99 -12.94 10.56
C ASN A 489 13.83 -13.07 11.84
N LEU A 490 13.24 -12.67 12.97
CA LEU A 490 14.00 -12.64 14.23
C LEU A 490 14.22 -14.06 14.77
N SER A 491 15.39 -14.29 15.35
CA SER A 491 15.72 -15.49 16.11
C SER A 491 16.21 -15.12 17.51
N VAL A 492 15.90 -15.97 18.48
CA VAL A 492 16.30 -15.84 19.87
C VAL A 492 17.39 -16.87 20.18
N THR A 493 18.52 -16.37 20.69
CA THR A 493 19.58 -17.17 21.30
C THR A 493 19.50 -17.07 22.83
N TYR A 494 19.25 -18.20 23.48
CA TYR A 494 19.21 -18.32 24.94
C TYR A 494 20.15 -19.43 25.42
N GLY A 495 21.34 -19.05 25.88
CA GLY A 495 22.43 -20.00 26.17
C GLY A 495 22.95 -20.64 24.89
N THR A 496 22.80 -21.95 24.75
CA THR A 496 23.16 -22.69 23.51
C THR A 496 21.97 -22.95 22.59
N LEU A 497 20.76 -22.51 22.98
CA LEU A 497 19.54 -22.76 22.25
C LEU A 497 19.26 -21.59 21.29
N VAL A 498 19.01 -21.91 20.02
CA VAL A 498 18.52 -20.96 19.01
C VAL A 498 17.09 -21.35 18.62
N ARG A 499 16.21 -20.36 18.53
CA ARG A 499 14.81 -20.52 18.13
C ARG A 499 14.36 -19.34 17.29
N ASP A 500 13.73 -19.63 16.17
CA ASP A 500 13.07 -18.61 15.36
C ASP A 500 11.88 -18.05 16.14
N MET A 501 11.67 -16.75 16.02
CA MET A 501 10.51 -16.06 16.55
C MET A 501 9.39 -16.08 15.52
N LEU A 502 8.16 -16.23 15.98
CA LEU A 502 6.99 -16.13 15.13
C LEU A 502 6.59 -14.67 15.02
N TYR A 503 6.37 -14.19 13.81
CA TYR A 503 5.82 -12.85 13.58
C TYR A 503 4.29 -12.88 13.82
N ASP A 504 3.79 -11.94 14.63
CA ASP A 504 2.36 -11.66 14.79
C ASP A 504 1.99 -10.44 13.93
N PRO A 505 1.43 -10.64 12.72
CA PRO A 505 1.08 -9.54 11.82
C PRO A 505 -0.01 -8.62 12.38
N VAL A 506 -0.71 -9.04 13.45
CA VAL A 506 -1.75 -8.22 14.10
C VAL A 506 -1.13 -7.26 15.11
N LYS A 507 -0.01 -7.64 15.74
CA LYS A 507 0.68 -6.82 16.74
C LYS A 507 1.96 -6.17 16.22
N ASP A 508 2.40 -6.55 15.02
CA ASP A 508 3.70 -6.18 14.44
C ASP A 508 4.85 -6.55 15.39
N GLU A 509 4.73 -7.71 16.03
CA GLU A 509 5.63 -8.18 17.07
C GLU A 509 6.11 -9.59 16.73
N PHE A 510 7.39 -9.82 16.86
CA PHE A 510 7.96 -11.16 16.92
C PHE A 510 7.82 -11.70 18.33
N TYR A 511 7.39 -12.94 18.48
CA TYR A 511 7.30 -13.60 19.77
C TYR A 511 7.83 -15.03 19.73
N VAL A 512 8.41 -15.47 20.86
CA VAL A 512 8.77 -16.87 21.06
C VAL A 512 8.48 -17.27 22.51
N THR A 513 8.01 -18.50 22.69
CA THR A 513 7.85 -19.12 24.01
C THR A 513 8.66 -20.40 24.04
N ILE A 514 9.63 -20.48 24.95
CA ILE A 514 10.56 -21.60 25.08
C ILE A 514 10.29 -22.32 26.42
N PRO A 515 9.64 -23.50 26.40
CA PRO A 515 9.39 -24.27 27.61
C PRO A 515 10.59 -25.14 28.00
N GLY A 516 10.71 -25.45 29.30
CA GLY A 516 11.65 -26.43 29.82
C GLY A 516 13.11 -25.97 29.89
N VAL A 517 13.36 -24.66 29.90
CA VAL A 517 14.72 -24.09 29.93
C VAL A 517 15.11 -23.62 31.34
N PRO A 518 16.40 -23.71 31.72
CA PRO A 518 16.90 -23.09 32.94
C PRO A 518 16.90 -21.57 32.82
N TYR A 519 16.87 -20.87 33.96
CA TYR A 519 17.02 -19.42 33.96
C TYR A 519 18.46 -19.02 33.58
N LEU A 520 18.54 -18.09 32.64
CA LEU A 520 19.68 -17.25 32.30
C LEU A 520 19.23 -15.79 32.37
N ASP A 521 20.16 -14.92 32.76
CA ASP A 521 19.94 -13.50 33.01
C ASP A 521 19.84 -12.64 31.74
N THR A 522 20.25 -13.17 30.59
CA THR A 522 20.19 -12.47 29.30
C THR A 522 19.65 -13.35 28.18
N VAL A 523 19.06 -12.71 27.19
CA VAL A 523 18.67 -13.30 25.90
C VAL A 523 19.18 -12.42 24.78
N THR A 524 19.58 -13.01 23.66
CA THR A 524 19.96 -12.26 22.45
C THR A 524 18.91 -12.48 21.38
N VAL A 525 18.41 -11.40 20.79
CA VAL A 525 17.56 -11.42 19.59
C VAL A 525 18.41 -10.99 18.41
N THR A 526 18.35 -11.74 17.32
CA THR A 526 19.12 -11.50 16.09
C THR A 526 18.18 -11.50 14.90
N SER A 527 18.31 -10.49 14.04
CA SER A 527 17.64 -10.43 12.74
C SER A 527 18.52 -11.08 11.67
N ASP A 528 17.88 -11.69 10.67
CA ASP A 528 18.55 -12.09 9.43
C ASP A 528 18.99 -10.90 8.57
N LEU A 529 18.54 -9.67 8.88
CA LEU A 529 18.96 -8.41 8.27
C LEU A 529 20.18 -7.77 8.95
N GLY A 530 20.83 -8.48 9.87
CA GLY A 530 22.15 -8.11 10.42
C GLY A 530 22.17 -7.55 11.84
N SER A 531 21.01 -7.18 12.38
CA SER A 531 20.96 -6.63 13.74
C SER A 531 20.97 -7.69 14.82
N SER A 532 21.55 -7.33 15.96
CA SER A 532 21.47 -8.15 17.16
C SER A 532 21.43 -7.30 18.41
N ILE A 533 20.56 -7.67 19.35
CA ILE A 533 20.40 -7.00 20.63
C ILE A 533 20.37 -8.03 21.77
N THR A 534 21.19 -7.81 22.79
CA THR A 534 21.15 -8.58 24.04
C THR A 534 20.33 -7.83 25.07
N PHE A 535 19.36 -8.51 25.67
CA PHE A 535 18.39 -7.93 26.59
C PHE A 535 18.33 -8.71 27.93
N PRO A 536 18.20 -8.03 29.08
CA PRO A 536 18.08 -8.69 30.37
C PRO A 536 16.74 -9.44 30.51
N VAL A 537 16.78 -10.67 31.01
CA VAL A 537 15.60 -11.49 31.27
C VAL A 537 15.11 -11.29 32.70
N SER A 538 13.89 -10.77 32.82
CA SER A 538 13.25 -10.60 34.13
C SER A 538 12.77 -11.94 34.70
N TYR A 539 13.04 -12.18 35.98
CA TYR A 539 12.63 -13.39 36.68
C TYR A 539 11.24 -13.20 37.31
N LYS A 540 10.29 -14.07 36.99
CA LYS A 540 8.89 -14.02 37.44
C LYS A 540 8.43 -15.29 38.14
#